data_AF-A0A218Q5X7-F1
#
_entry.id   AF-A0A218Q5X7-F1
#
_cell.length_a   1.000
_cell.length_b   1.000
_cell.length_c   1.000
_cell.angle_alpha   90.00
_cell.angle_beta   90.00
_cell.angle_gamma   90.00
#
_symmetry.space_group_name_H-M   'P 1'
#
loop_
_entity.id
_entity.type
_entity.pdbx_description
1 polymer ?
#
loop_
_entity_poly.entity_id
_entity_poly.type
_entity_poly.pdbx_seq_one_letter_code
_entity_poly.pdbx_strand_id
1 'polypeptide(L)'
;MLEMSISNRQVAIAGRVLEGETEKIISGALVEITVMPKIFKTQLSMKKLQYGSQWGKMWERIDRKITTRDGYFHFTNLPSGEYVLEISLPGSASGYNKVSKKLEVLSSLNGKIQTTMTDIVLSPTGIKGTVTDADDPKKLLENAKIQIKGTQNQTFSDKRGNYRLLGLESPQSGQRTITLIISATDYERVEKLLDIQAGEVIASQNLSLKHK
;
A
#
# COMPACT_ATOMS: atom_id res chain seq x y z
N MET A 1 17.58 -20.67 41.95
CA MET A 1 17.99 -21.14 40.62
C MET A 1 17.05 -20.48 39.61
N LEU A 2 17.52 -19.46 38.89
CA LEU A 2 16.71 -18.78 37.87
C LEU A 2 16.82 -19.59 36.58
N GLU A 3 15.76 -20.30 36.19
CA GLU A 3 15.67 -20.88 34.85
C GLU A 3 15.55 -19.74 33.84
N MET A 4 16.63 -19.51 33.09
CA MET A 4 16.56 -18.72 31.86
C MET A 4 15.78 -19.53 30.83
N SER A 5 14.46 -19.31 30.74
CA SER A 5 13.70 -19.83 29.61
C SER A 5 14.12 -19.07 28.36
N ILE A 6 14.92 -19.72 27.51
CA ILE A 6 15.13 -19.28 26.13
C ILE A 6 13.77 -19.45 25.45
N SER A 7 12.96 -18.39 25.45
CA SER A 7 11.70 -18.37 24.72
C SER A 7 12.02 -18.46 23.23
N ASN A 8 11.95 -19.67 22.69
CA ASN A 8 12.16 -19.93 21.27
C ASN A 8 11.09 -19.15 20.49
N ARG A 9 11.48 -18.05 19.84
CA ARG A 9 10.57 -17.21 19.06
C ARG A 9 10.27 -17.90 17.74
N GLN A 10 9.13 -18.57 17.67
CA GLN A 10 8.67 -19.24 16.46
C GLN A 10 7.80 -18.29 15.65
N VAL A 11 8.10 -18.19 14.36
CA VAL A 11 7.34 -17.34 13.43
C VAL A 11 5.97 -17.99 13.18
N ALA A 12 4.91 -17.27 13.53
CA ALA A 12 3.53 -17.74 13.37
C ALA A 12 2.89 -17.18 12.09
N ILE A 13 3.13 -15.91 11.79
CA ILE A 13 2.68 -15.26 10.55
C ILE A 13 3.87 -14.53 9.95
N ALA A 14 4.08 -14.65 8.65
CA ALA A 14 5.05 -13.84 7.93
C ALA A 14 4.60 -13.57 6.50
N GLY A 15 5.18 -12.55 5.89
CA GLY A 15 4.86 -12.19 4.52
C GLY A 15 5.57 -10.92 4.07
N ARG A 16 5.26 -10.52 2.83
CA ARG A 16 5.70 -9.25 2.24
C ARG A 16 4.53 -8.33 1.98
N VAL A 17 4.81 -7.03 1.96
CA VAL A 17 3.88 -6.05 1.41
C VAL A 17 4.40 -5.59 0.04
N LEU A 18 3.54 -5.67 -0.97
CA LEU A 18 3.83 -5.37 -2.36
C LEU A 18 2.92 -4.25 -2.88
N GLU A 19 3.39 -3.52 -3.88
CA GLU A 19 2.63 -2.52 -4.61
C GLU A 19 1.91 -3.13 -5.81
N GLY A 20 0.59 -2.92 -5.95
CA GLY A 20 -0.26 -3.64 -6.91
C GLY A 20 -0.03 -3.42 -8.42
N GLU A 21 0.68 -2.36 -8.83
CA GLU A 21 0.98 -2.02 -10.24
C GLU A 21 2.41 -2.36 -10.67
N THR A 22 3.37 -2.34 -9.75
CA THR A 22 4.78 -2.58 -10.06
C THR A 22 5.36 -3.81 -9.37
N GLU A 23 4.58 -4.45 -8.49
CA GLU A 23 5.00 -5.57 -7.63
C GLU A 23 6.23 -5.25 -6.76
N LYS A 24 6.59 -3.97 -6.66
CA LYS A 24 7.69 -3.53 -5.82
C LYS A 24 7.33 -3.76 -4.36
N ILE A 25 8.33 -4.19 -3.60
CA ILE A 25 8.24 -4.28 -2.15
C ILE A 25 7.97 -2.91 -1.53
N ILE A 26 7.14 -2.88 -0.50
CA ILE A 26 6.82 -1.68 0.26
C ILE A 26 7.48 -1.81 1.64
N SER A 27 8.51 -0.99 1.87
CA SER A 27 9.07 -0.74 3.20
C SER A 27 8.21 0.27 3.94
N GLY A 28 8.14 0.16 5.27
CA GLY A 28 7.43 1.14 6.09
C GLY A 28 5.91 0.94 6.19
N ALA A 29 5.35 -0.11 5.57
CA ALA A 29 3.94 -0.43 5.71
C ALA A 29 3.64 -0.88 7.15
N LEU A 30 2.59 -0.33 7.73
CA LEU A 30 2.06 -0.72 9.03
C LEU A 30 1.17 -1.95 8.87
N VAL A 31 1.50 -3.02 9.58
CA VAL A 31 0.72 -4.24 9.67
C VAL A 31 0.24 -4.40 11.11
N GLU A 32 -1.07 -4.31 11.34
CA GLU A 32 -1.67 -4.36 12.68
C GLU A 32 -2.68 -5.50 12.79
N ILE A 33 -2.61 -6.27 13.87
CA ILE A 33 -3.60 -7.29 14.21
C ILE A 33 -4.79 -6.60 14.87
N THR A 34 -5.96 -6.65 14.22
CA THR A 34 -7.19 -5.99 14.70
C THR A 34 -8.22 -6.96 15.27
N VAL A 35 -8.22 -8.20 14.78
CA VAL A 35 -8.99 -9.32 15.33
C VAL A 35 -8.04 -10.44 15.72
N MET A 36 -8.27 -11.06 16.88
CA MET A 36 -7.37 -12.03 17.46
C MET A 36 -8.08 -12.95 18.47
N PRO A 37 -7.54 -14.15 18.77
CA PRO A 37 -8.08 -15.03 19.78
C PRO A 37 -8.03 -14.42 21.19
N LYS A 38 -8.94 -14.85 22.08
CA LYS A 38 -9.03 -14.34 23.46
C LYS A 38 -7.71 -14.44 24.23
N ILE A 39 -6.96 -15.52 24.02
CA ILE A 39 -5.66 -15.74 24.67
C ILE A 39 -4.68 -14.63 24.29
N PHE A 40 -4.56 -14.30 22.99
CA PHE A 40 -3.68 -13.23 22.53
C PHE A 40 -4.17 -11.86 22.99
N LYS A 41 -5.49 -11.62 23.00
CA LYS A 41 -6.08 -10.38 23.53
C LYS A 41 -5.72 -10.14 25.01
N THR A 42 -5.69 -11.19 25.82
CA THR A 42 -5.24 -11.11 27.22
C THR A 42 -3.75 -10.74 27.30
N GLN A 43 -2.89 -11.39 26.52
CA GLN A 43 -1.46 -11.08 26.47
C GLN A 43 -1.22 -9.62 26.06
N LEU A 44 -1.94 -9.15 25.04
CA LEU A 44 -1.89 -7.77 24.57
C LEU A 44 -2.27 -6.77 25.66
N SER A 45 -3.34 -7.06 26.41
CA SER A 45 -3.78 -6.23 27.53
C SER A 45 -2.74 -6.13 28.63
N MET A 46 -2.09 -7.26 28.97
CA MET A 46 -0.99 -7.27 29.96
C MET A 46 0.21 -6.46 29.49
N LYS A 47 0.58 -6.55 28.21
CA LYS A 47 1.65 -5.72 27.63
C LYS A 47 1.30 -4.25 27.64
N LYS A 48 0.06 -3.90 27.31
CA LYS A 48 -0.42 -2.52 27.41
C LYS A 48 -0.31 -1.98 28.84
N LEU A 49 -0.68 -2.75 29.85
CA LEU A 49 -0.51 -2.37 31.26
C LEU A 49 0.98 -2.18 31.62
N GLN A 50 1.84 -3.09 31.17
CA GLN A 50 3.29 -3.02 31.41
C GLN A 50 3.92 -1.73 30.86
N TYR A 51 3.52 -1.29 29.67
CA TYR A 51 4.10 -0.10 29.02
C TYR A 51 3.33 1.21 29.30
N GLY A 52 2.11 1.13 29.86
CA GLY A 52 1.31 2.28 30.24
C GLY A 52 1.13 3.30 29.11
N SER A 53 1.43 4.57 29.37
CA SER A 53 1.29 5.68 28.41
C SER A 53 2.22 5.57 27.20
N GLN A 54 3.32 4.81 27.29
CA GLN A 54 4.24 4.60 26.17
C GLN A 54 3.65 3.68 25.11
N TRP A 55 2.70 2.81 25.47
CA TRP A 55 2.09 1.84 24.55
C TRP A 55 1.55 2.47 23.26
N GLY A 56 0.95 3.65 23.35
CA GLY A 56 0.40 4.37 22.20
C GLY A 56 1.45 4.98 21.28
N LYS A 57 2.67 5.21 21.80
CA LYS A 57 3.79 5.82 21.07
C LYS A 57 4.72 4.79 20.42
N MET A 58 4.52 3.51 20.73
CA MET A 58 5.32 2.42 20.17
C MET A 58 4.91 2.13 18.73
N TRP A 59 5.86 2.33 17.82
CA TRP A 59 5.72 1.97 16.41
C TRP A 59 5.61 0.47 16.19
N GLU A 60 6.39 -0.31 16.94
CA GLU A 60 6.32 -1.77 16.96
C GLU A 60 5.82 -2.31 18.30
N ARG A 61 4.94 -3.30 18.22
CA ARG A 61 4.33 -4.00 19.36
C ARG A 61 4.16 -5.48 19.00
N ILE A 62 3.62 -6.27 19.92
CA ILE A 62 3.33 -7.69 19.62
C ILE A 62 2.20 -7.86 18.60
N ASP A 63 1.33 -6.87 18.47
CA ASP A 63 0.18 -6.80 17.56
C ASP A 63 0.42 -5.86 16.37
N ARG A 64 1.59 -5.20 16.30
CA ARG A 64 1.84 -4.15 15.31
C ARG A 64 3.28 -4.20 14.81
N LYS A 65 3.46 -4.28 13.50
CA LYS A 65 4.75 -4.31 12.82
C LYS A 65 4.84 -3.28 11.72
N ILE A 66 6.06 -2.85 11.44
CA ILE A 66 6.40 -2.04 10.27
C ILE A 66 7.22 -2.93 9.35
N THR A 67 6.91 -2.94 8.05
CA THR A 67 7.71 -3.71 7.09
C THR A 67 9.13 -3.17 7.01
N THR A 68 10.09 -4.08 6.98
CA THR A 68 11.51 -3.79 6.83
C THR A 68 11.84 -3.30 5.41
N ARG A 69 13.11 -2.95 5.17
CA ARG A 69 13.56 -2.40 3.87
C ARG A 69 13.35 -3.33 2.69
N ASP A 70 13.33 -4.64 2.94
CA ASP A 70 13.03 -5.73 2.01
C ASP A 70 11.51 -6.02 1.89
N GLY A 71 10.66 -5.24 2.59
CA GLY A 71 9.20 -5.34 2.53
C GLY A 71 8.58 -6.41 3.41
N TYR A 72 9.38 -7.10 4.24
CA TYR A 72 8.90 -8.22 5.05
C TYR A 72 8.33 -7.77 6.41
N PHE A 73 7.38 -8.55 6.91
CA PHE A 73 6.91 -8.49 8.29
C PHE A 73 6.78 -9.90 8.86
N HIS A 74 6.81 -10.01 10.19
CA HIS A 74 6.50 -11.27 10.87
C HIS A 74 5.96 -11.05 12.29
N PHE A 75 5.08 -11.95 12.71
CA PHE A 75 4.60 -12.08 14.07
C PHE A 75 5.04 -13.43 14.63
N THR A 76 5.52 -13.42 15.88
CA THR A 76 6.05 -14.61 16.54
C THR A 76 5.17 -15.04 17.71
N ASN A 77 5.17 -16.34 18.01
CA ASN A 77 4.56 -16.91 19.20
C ASN A 77 3.06 -16.58 19.35
N LEU A 78 2.35 -16.53 18.22
CA LEU A 78 0.91 -16.31 18.24
C LEU A 78 0.19 -17.61 18.64
N PRO A 79 -0.78 -17.56 19.56
CA PRO A 79 -1.70 -18.67 19.81
C PRO A 79 -2.45 -19.06 18.54
N SER A 80 -2.86 -20.32 18.45
CA SER A 80 -3.72 -20.75 17.35
C SER A 80 -5.10 -20.08 17.38
N GLY A 81 -5.68 -19.94 16.20
CA GLY A 81 -6.99 -19.33 15.97
C GLY A 81 -6.97 -18.29 14.86
N GLU A 82 -8.10 -17.59 14.73
CA GLU A 82 -8.34 -16.63 13.66
C GLU A 82 -7.76 -15.24 13.97
N TYR A 83 -7.18 -14.63 12.94
CA TYR A 83 -6.62 -13.28 12.99
C TYR A 83 -7.11 -12.45 11.81
N VAL A 84 -7.18 -11.14 12.02
CA VAL A 84 -7.31 -10.15 10.94
C VAL A 84 -6.18 -9.16 11.04
N LEU A 85 -5.44 -9.02 9.93
CA LEU A 85 -4.44 -7.99 9.74
C LEU A 85 -5.08 -6.80 9.02
N GLU A 86 -4.91 -5.59 9.54
CA GLU A 86 -5.12 -4.32 8.83
C GLU A 86 -3.76 -3.79 8.37
N ILE A 87 -3.66 -3.44 7.09
CA ILE A 87 -2.42 -3.01 6.46
C ILE A 87 -2.64 -1.65 5.83
N SER A 88 -1.70 -0.75 6.08
CA SER A 88 -1.69 0.61 5.54
C SER A 88 -0.27 1.10 5.36
N LEU A 89 -0.09 2.20 4.62
CA LEU A 89 1.20 2.87 4.50
C LEU A 89 1.12 4.25 5.17
N PRO A 90 1.59 4.40 6.42
CA PRO A 90 1.62 5.69 7.09
C PRO A 90 2.51 6.68 6.33
N GLY A 91 2.12 7.96 6.31
CA GLY A 91 2.91 9.02 5.69
C GLY A 91 2.80 9.12 4.16
N SER A 92 2.19 8.17 3.46
CA SER A 92 1.97 8.23 2.01
C SER A 92 0.71 9.01 1.60
N ALA A 93 0.28 9.97 2.43
CA ALA A 93 -0.84 10.88 2.21
C ALA A 93 -2.06 10.25 1.52
N SER A 94 -2.53 9.10 2.00
CA SER A 94 -3.71 8.39 1.46
C SER A 94 -3.63 7.95 -0.01
N GLY A 95 -2.44 7.97 -0.62
CA GLY A 95 -2.20 7.51 -1.99
C GLY A 95 -2.21 5.99 -2.18
N TYR A 96 -2.61 5.24 -1.15
CA TYR A 96 -2.78 3.79 -1.16
C TYR A 96 -4.08 3.43 -0.43
N ASN A 97 -4.68 2.30 -0.79
CA ASN A 97 -5.77 1.74 0.03
C ASN A 97 -5.28 1.24 1.38
N LYS A 98 -6.25 0.99 2.26
CA LYS A 98 -6.10 0.07 3.38
C LYS A 98 -6.62 -1.30 2.99
N VAL A 99 -5.96 -2.34 3.48
CA VAL A 99 -6.35 -3.73 3.22
C VAL A 99 -6.57 -4.46 4.53
N SER A 100 -7.64 -5.27 4.58
CA SER A 100 -7.90 -6.19 5.68
C SER A 100 -7.76 -7.63 5.20
N LYS A 101 -6.90 -8.42 5.85
CA LYS A 101 -6.62 -9.82 5.50
C LYS A 101 -6.98 -10.73 6.67
N LYS A 102 -7.93 -11.63 6.44
CA LYS A 102 -8.25 -12.72 7.38
C LYS A 102 -7.28 -13.88 7.16
N LEU A 103 -6.82 -14.50 8.24
CA LEU A 103 -5.97 -15.69 8.21
C LEU A 103 -6.13 -16.50 9.50
N GLU A 104 -5.67 -17.75 9.48
CA GLU A 104 -5.68 -18.64 10.63
C GLU A 104 -4.24 -19.03 11.00
N VAL A 105 -3.95 -19.05 12.30
CA VAL A 105 -2.73 -19.65 12.86
C VAL A 105 -3.10 -21.04 13.36
N LEU A 106 -2.46 -22.06 12.81
CA LEU A 106 -2.72 -23.44 13.17
C LEU A 106 -2.07 -23.81 14.51
N SER A 107 -2.68 -24.78 15.19
CA SER A 107 -2.13 -25.32 16.43
C SER A 107 -0.74 -25.90 16.20
N SER A 108 0.12 -25.71 17.19
CA SER A 108 1.48 -26.23 17.17
C SER A 108 1.48 -27.77 17.08
N LEU A 109 2.24 -28.31 16.14
CA LEU A 109 2.51 -29.75 16.04
C LEU A 109 3.86 -30.03 16.70
N ASN A 110 3.89 -30.89 17.71
CA ASN A 110 5.12 -31.24 18.45
C ASN A 110 5.89 -30.03 19.00
N GLY A 111 5.18 -29.01 19.51
CA GLY A 111 5.81 -27.79 20.03
C GLY A 111 6.40 -26.86 18.97
N LYS A 112 6.17 -27.12 17.66
CA LYS A 112 6.49 -26.21 16.55
C LYS A 112 5.23 -25.58 15.95
N ILE A 113 5.16 -24.26 15.97
CA ILE A 113 4.17 -23.46 15.25
C ILE A 113 4.45 -23.58 13.74
N GLN A 114 3.41 -23.88 12.97
CA GLN A 114 3.46 -23.79 11.52
C GLN A 114 3.32 -22.33 11.10
N THR A 115 4.26 -21.84 10.30
CA THR A 115 4.22 -20.45 9.82
C THR A 115 3.17 -20.30 8.73
N THR A 116 2.21 -19.39 8.95
CA THR A 116 1.27 -18.92 7.93
C THR A 116 1.94 -17.84 7.09
N MET A 117 2.24 -18.15 5.82
CA MET A 117 2.79 -17.20 4.85
C MET A 117 1.68 -16.48 4.10
N THR A 118 1.69 -15.14 4.09
CA THR A 118 0.75 -14.35 3.29
C THR A 118 1.40 -13.08 2.76
N ASP A 119 1.54 -12.98 1.45
CA ASP A 119 1.85 -11.71 0.82
C ASP A 119 0.60 -10.82 0.76
N ILE A 120 0.81 -9.52 0.84
CA ILE A 120 -0.23 -8.51 0.94
C ILE A 120 0.06 -7.45 -0.12
N VAL A 121 -0.97 -7.09 -0.88
CA VAL A 121 -0.84 -6.08 -1.93
C VAL A 121 -1.55 -4.82 -1.48
N LEU A 122 -0.82 -3.70 -1.43
CA LEU A 122 -1.42 -2.37 -1.34
C LEU A 122 -1.55 -1.79 -2.75
N SER A 123 -2.77 -1.45 -3.12
CA SER A 123 -3.06 -0.80 -4.38
C SER A 123 -2.79 0.69 -4.24
N PRO A 124 -2.03 1.31 -5.15
CA PRO A 124 -1.86 2.76 -5.17
C PRO A 124 -3.10 3.42 -5.77
N THR A 125 -3.25 4.70 -5.52
CA THR A 125 -4.14 5.56 -6.29
C THR A 125 -3.36 6.19 -7.43
N GLY A 126 -3.92 6.16 -8.63
CA GLY A 126 -3.21 6.67 -9.78
C GLY A 126 -4.02 6.71 -11.06
N ILE A 127 -3.34 7.15 -12.12
CA ILE A 127 -3.89 7.22 -13.47
C ILE A 127 -2.82 6.69 -14.44
N LYS A 128 -3.27 5.92 -15.42
CA LYS A 128 -2.42 5.45 -16.52
C LYS A 128 -3.15 5.50 -17.86
N GLY A 129 -2.39 5.69 -18.92
CA GLY A 129 -2.93 5.74 -20.28
C GLY A 129 -1.85 6.03 -21.30
N THR A 130 -2.30 6.46 -22.47
CA THR A 130 -1.44 6.86 -23.60
C THR A 130 -1.71 8.30 -24.01
N VAL A 131 -0.70 8.96 -24.59
CA VAL A 131 -0.83 10.26 -25.23
C VAL A 131 -0.54 10.12 -26.72
N THR A 132 -1.46 10.57 -27.55
CA THR A 132 -1.35 10.53 -29.02
C THR A 132 -1.52 11.92 -29.63
N ASP A 133 -1.13 12.04 -30.89
CA ASP A 133 -1.57 13.13 -31.75
C ASP A 133 -3.07 12.99 -32.05
N ALA A 134 -3.81 14.09 -32.07
CA ALA A 134 -5.24 14.11 -32.38
C ALA A 134 -5.51 13.93 -33.88
N ASP A 135 -4.59 14.37 -34.74
CA ASP A 135 -4.73 14.29 -36.19
C ASP A 135 -4.17 12.96 -36.75
N ASP A 136 -3.26 12.33 -36.01
CA ASP A 136 -2.76 10.97 -36.28
C ASP A 136 -2.72 10.11 -35.00
N PRO A 137 -3.76 9.32 -34.71
CA PRO A 137 -3.80 8.45 -33.53
C PRO A 137 -2.70 7.39 -33.47
N LYS A 138 -1.98 7.11 -34.57
CA LYS A 138 -0.82 6.21 -34.57
C LYS A 138 0.46 6.91 -34.12
N LYS A 139 0.49 8.24 -34.16
CA LYS A 139 1.60 9.06 -33.67
C LYS A 139 1.50 9.19 -32.15
N LEU A 140 2.31 8.41 -31.46
CA LEU A 140 2.44 8.39 -30.00
C LEU A 140 3.33 9.56 -29.56
N LEU A 141 2.93 10.30 -28.54
CA LEU A 141 3.67 11.47 -28.07
C LEU A 141 4.57 11.11 -26.90
N GLU A 142 5.88 11.10 -27.13
CA GLU A 142 6.90 11.01 -26.08
C GLU A 142 7.08 12.37 -25.37
N ASN A 143 7.45 12.34 -24.08
CA ASN A 143 7.73 13.53 -23.28
C ASN A 143 6.55 14.51 -23.15
N ALA A 144 5.33 14.07 -23.43
CA ALA A 144 4.14 14.82 -23.02
C ALA A 144 4.11 14.84 -21.50
N LYS A 145 3.89 16.02 -20.94
CA LYS A 145 3.79 16.24 -19.49
C LYS A 145 2.35 16.03 -19.05
N ILE A 146 2.16 15.17 -18.06
CA ILE A 146 0.87 14.93 -17.38
C ILE A 146 1.01 15.45 -15.94
N GLN A 147 0.20 16.42 -15.55
CA GLN A 147 0.29 17.06 -14.23
C GLN A 147 -1.09 17.25 -13.58
N ILE A 148 -1.19 17.12 -12.26
CA ILE A 148 -2.40 17.52 -11.54
C ILE A 148 -2.36 19.03 -11.26
N LYS A 149 -3.43 19.73 -11.64
CA LYS A 149 -3.58 21.18 -11.42
C LYS A 149 -3.46 21.50 -9.93
N GLY A 150 -2.62 22.48 -9.60
CA GLY A 150 -2.41 22.94 -8.22
C GLY A 150 -1.52 22.04 -7.37
N THR A 151 -0.86 21.02 -7.93
CA THR A 151 0.09 20.17 -7.20
C THR A 151 1.41 19.99 -7.96
N GLN A 152 2.38 19.37 -7.29
CA GLN A 152 3.66 18.97 -7.88
C GLN A 152 3.60 17.57 -8.51
N ASN A 153 2.46 16.88 -8.42
CA ASN A 153 2.31 15.53 -8.94
C ASN A 153 2.29 15.58 -10.46
N GLN A 154 3.33 15.01 -11.07
CA GLN A 154 3.50 15.00 -12.52
C GLN A 154 4.25 13.74 -12.97
N THR A 155 4.06 13.40 -14.24
CA THR A 155 4.81 12.35 -14.94
C THR A 155 4.98 12.76 -16.41
N PHE A 156 5.76 11.99 -17.15
CA PHE A 156 5.96 12.17 -18.59
C PHE A 156 5.61 10.89 -19.32
N SER A 157 5.08 11.02 -20.52
CA SER A 157 4.88 9.87 -21.41
C SER A 157 6.22 9.34 -21.93
N ASP A 158 6.31 8.02 -22.07
CA ASP A 158 7.47 7.32 -22.62
C ASP A 158 7.50 7.37 -24.17
N LYS A 159 8.50 6.72 -24.77
CA LYS A 159 8.68 6.58 -26.24
C LYS A 159 7.49 5.98 -26.97
N ARG A 160 6.60 5.29 -26.25
CA ARG A 160 5.40 4.65 -26.76
C ARG A 160 4.15 5.42 -26.32
N GLY A 161 4.31 6.67 -25.90
CA GLY A 161 3.24 7.54 -25.42
C GLY A 161 2.61 7.10 -24.10
N ASN A 162 3.07 6.03 -23.46
CA ASN A 162 2.47 5.55 -22.22
C ASN A 162 2.89 6.43 -21.05
N TYR A 163 1.97 6.69 -20.14
CA TYR A 163 2.28 7.36 -18.89
C TYR A 163 1.65 6.63 -17.71
N ARG A 164 2.26 6.83 -16.54
CA ARG A 164 1.74 6.35 -15.26
C ARG A 164 2.04 7.38 -14.18
N LEU A 165 1.01 7.82 -13.48
CA LEU A 165 1.09 8.72 -12.34
C LEU A 165 0.45 8.03 -11.14
N LEU A 166 1.27 7.57 -10.20
CA LEU A 166 0.84 6.86 -8.99
C LEU A 166 1.02 7.72 -7.74
N GLY A 167 0.48 7.25 -6.61
CA GLY A 167 0.59 7.93 -5.32
C GLY A 167 -0.25 9.19 -5.23
N LEU A 168 -1.35 9.26 -5.98
CA LEU A 168 -2.26 10.40 -5.95
C LEU A 168 -3.11 10.36 -4.67
N GLU A 169 -3.12 11.43 -3.90
CA GLU A 169 -3.85 11.46 -2.63
C GLU A 169 -5.37 11.44 -2.85
N SER A 170 -6.08 10.54 -2.18
CA SER A 170 -7.54 10.46 -2.19
C SER A 170 -8.06 10.04 -0.81
N PRO A 171 -9.20 10.58 -0.35
CA PRO A 171 -9.80 10.10 0.88
C PRO A 171 -10.03 8.58 0.84
N GLN A 172 -9.83 7.92 1.99
CA GLN A 172 -9.95 6.47 2.12
C GLN A 172 -11.39 5.96 1.91
N SER A 173 -12.36 6.85 2.00
CA SER A 173 -13.76 6.61 1.66
C SER A 173 -14.25 7.73 0.76
N GLY A 174 -14.94 7.37 -0.33
CA GLY A 174 -15.42 8.30 -1.35
C GLY A 174 -14.39 8.60 -2.45
N GLN A 175 -14.71 9.60 -3.26
CA GLN A 175 -13.93 10.03 -4.42
C GLN A 175 -13.44 11.46 -4.25
N ARG A 176 -12.36 11.80 -4.98
CA ARG A 176 -11.84 13.16 -5.12
C ARG A 176 -11.78 13.52 -6.59
N THR A 177 -12.42 14.63 -6.96
CA THR A 177 -12.26 15.21 -8.29
C THR A 177 -10.92 15.94 -8.40
N ILE A 178 -10.18 15.66 -9.47
CA ILE A 178 -8.93 16.34 -9.83
C ILE A 178 -9.00 16.87 -11.26
N THR A 179 -8.18 17.87 -11.57
CA THR A 179 -7.98 18.36 -12.94
C THR A 179 -6.61 17.93 -13.43
N LEU A 180 -6.59 17.08 -14.45
CA LEU A 180 -5.39 16.66 -15.18
C LEU A 180 -5.07 17.70 -16.26
N ILE A 181 -3.83 18.18 -16.28
CA ILE A 181 -3.29 19.06 -17.31
C ILE A 181 -2.32 18.25 -18.15
N ILE A 182 -2.50 18.30 -19.47
CA ILE A 182 -1.65 17.62 -20.44
C ILE A 182 -1.08 18.63 -21.41
N SER A 183 0.22 18.55 -21.64
CA SER A 183 0.92 19.47 -22.53
C SER A 183 2.14 18.82 -23.17
N ALA A 184 2.44 19.20 -24.40
CA ALA A 184 3.66 18.83 -25.12
C ALA A 184 4.15 20.03 -25.95
N THR A 185 5.41 20.02 -26.36
CA THR A 185 5.98 21.04 -27.25
C THR A 185 5.24 21.05 -28.58
N ASP A 186 4.87 22.24 -29.09
CA ASP A 186 4.09 22.42 -30.33
C ASP A 186 2.66 21.85 -30.33
N TYR A 187 2.14 21.49 -29.15
CA TYR A 187 0.75 21.04 -28.96
C TYR A 187 -0.04 21.99 -28.06
N GLU A 188 -1.34 22.07 -28.31
CA GLU A 188 -2.30 22.74 -27.44
C GLU A 188 -2.39 22.02 -26.09
N ARG A 189 -2.64 22.80 -25.02
CA ARG A 189 -2.84 22.25 -23.68
C ARG A 189 -4.28 21.75 -23.54
N VAL A 190 -4.44 20.56 -22.95
CA VAL A 190 -5.75 20.00 -22.61
C VAL A 190 -5.89 19.92 -21.08
N GLU A 191 -7.09 20.22 -20.59
CA GLU A 191 -7.50 19.95 -19.21
C GLU A 191 -8.60 18.88 -19.19
N LYS A 192 -8.53 17.95 -18.24
CA LYS A 192 -9.53 16.89 -18.06
C LYS A 192 -9.88 16.72 -16.59
N LEU A 193 -11.17 16.69 -16.27
CA LEU A 193 -11.65 16.34 -14.93
C LEU A 193 -11.72 14.83 -14.77
N LEU A 194 -11.28 14.32 -13.62
CA LEU A 194 -11.32 12.91 -13.27
C LEU A 194 -11.63 12.75 -11.78
N ASP A 195 -12.46 11.77 -11.45
CA ASP A 195 -12.71 11.36 -10.07
C ASP A 195 -11.81 10.18 -9.73
N ILE A 196 -10.95 10.35 -8.72
CA ILE A 196 -10.04 9.30 -8.22
C ILE A 196 -10.51 8.76 -6.88
N GLN A 197 -10.16 7.50 -6.59
CA GLN A 197 -10.46 6.83 -5.32
C GLN A 197 -9.20 6.18 -4.71
N ALA A 198 -9.15 6.08 -3.38
CA ALA A 198 -8.05 5.42 -2.66
C ALA A 198 -7.85 3.96 -3.13
N GLY A 199 -6.64 3.62 -3.56
CA GLY A 199 -6.24 2.31 -4.09
C GLY A 199 -6.79 1.94 -5.46
N GLU A 200 -7.28 2.90 -6.23
CA GLU A 200 -7.66 2.69 -7.62
C GLU A 200 -6.68 3.34 -8.59
N VAL A 201 -6.25 2.57 -9.59
CA VAL A 201 -5.53 3.11 -10.75
C VAL A 201 -6.46 3.15 -11.94
N ILE A 202 -6.90 4.34 -12.30
CA ILE A 202 -7.78 4.55 -13.45
C ILE A 202 -6.98 4.22 -14.71
N ALA A 203 -7.32 3.11 -15.34
CA ALA A 203 -6.71 2.65 -16.57
C ALA A 203 -7.29 3.36 -17.80
N SER A 204 -6.58 3.23 -18.93
CA SER A 204 -7.05 3.63 -20.26
C SER A 204 -7.47 5.10 -20.37
N GLN A 205 -6.85 5.98 -19.58
CA GLN A 205 -7.00 7.43 -19.75
C GLN A 205 -6.17 7.88 -20.95
N ASN A 206 -6.61 7.49 -22.14
CA ASN A 206 -6.01 7.87 -23.40
C ASN A 206 -6.37 9.33 -23.70
N LEU A 207 -5.37 10.09 -24.11
CA LEU A 207 -5.44 11.53 -24.28
C LEU A 207 -4.84 11.87 -25.64
N SER A 208 -5.47 12.79 -26.35
CA SER A 208 -5.00 13.24 -27.64
C SER A 208 -4.77 14.74 -27.59
N LEU A 209 -3.64 15.18 -28.14
CA LEU A 209 -3.29 16.59 -28.22
C LEU A 209 -3.31 17.04 -29.68
N LYS A 210 -3.84 18.24 -29.92
CA LYS A 210 -3.85 18.88 -31.23
C LYS A 210 -2.65 19.78 -31.40
N HIS A 211 -2.09 19.83 -32.60
CA HIS A 211 -1.03 20.79 -32.93
C HIS A 211 -1.53 22.23 -32.84
N LYS A 212 -0.64 23.13 -32.43
CA LYS A 212 -0.87 24.59 -32.41
C LYS A 212 -0.85 25.21 -33.80
#